data_AF-A0A2I0MSG0-F1
#
_entry.id   AF-A0A2I0MSG0-F1
#
_cell.length_a   1.000
_cell.length_b   1.000
_cell.length_c   1.000
_cell.angle_alpha   90.00
_cell.angle_beta   90.00
_cell.angle_gamma   90.00
#
_symmetry.space_group_name_H-M   'P 1'
#
loop_
_entity.id
_entity.type
_entity.pdbx_description
1 polymer ?
#
loop_
_entity_poly.entity_id
_entity_poly.type
_entity_poly.pdbx_seq_one_letter_code
_entity_poly.pdbx_strand_id
1 'polypeptide(L)'
;RASACRRQLGCWRPVAPVVQASSGRSVTELGTALMAQVAFAGTMARVFVYGTLKKGQPNYKHMINTAKGLAKFQGRGRTAEKYPLVIAGKYNIPYMLNIPGTGHHIAGEIYTVDDQMLQFLDEFEGCPDMYQRTLKRIEVVEWEGKGGAGEGVMECFVYSTTTYPPEWVSLPYHDSYDSSGKHGLSYVLRESRD
;
A
#
# COMPACT_ATOMS: atom_id res chain seq x y z
N ARG A 1 17.93 -75.97 -42.05
CA ARG A 1 19.28 -75.54 -42.49
C ARG A 1 19.95 -74.96 -41.24
N ALA A 2 20.63 -75.81 -40.46
CA ALA A 2 22.09 -75.99 -40.50
C ALA A 2 22.81 -74.70 -40.07
N SER A 3 23.72 -74.62 -39.11
CA SER A 3 24.42 -75.56 -38.22
C SER A 3 25.12 -74.66 -37.18
N ALA A 4 24.99 -74.93 -35.89
CA ALA A 4 25.99 -75.59 -35.05
C ALA A 4 27.34 -74.86 -34.85
N CYS A 5 27.81 -74.94 -33.59
CA CYS A 5 29.18 -75.19 -33.13
C CYS A 5 29.78 -74.01 -32.32
N ARG A 6 29.85 -73.98 -30.98
CA ARG A 6 30.46 -74.83 -29.92
C ARG A 6 31.83 -74.26 -29.46
N ARG A 7 31.98 -74.24 -28.12
CA ARG A 7 33.20 -74.22 -27.28
C ARG A 7 33.90 -72.85 -27.08
N GLN A 8 34.57 -72.53 -25.97
CA GLN A 8 34.55 -72.86 -24.53
C GLN A 8 35.93 -72.45 -23.96
N LEU A 9 35.95 -71.95 -22.72
CA LEU A 9 37.06 -71.77 -21.77
C LEU A 9 38.02 -70.59 -21.94
N GLY A 10 38.37 -70.02 -20.78
CA GLY A 10 39.71 -69.46 -20.56
C GLY A 10 39.71 -68.18 -19.73
N CYS A 11 39.75 -68.33 -18.40
CA CYS A 11 40.24 -67.30 -17.48
C CYS A 11 41.60 -66.76 -17.93
N TRP A 12 41.96 -65.54 -17.54
CA TRP A 12 43.25 -65.18 -16.93
C TRP A 12 43.24 -63.66 -16.63
N ARG A 13 43.40 -63.32 -15.34
CA ARG A 13 43.78 -61.98 -14.87
C ARG A 13 45.30 -61.87 -14.98
N PRO A 14 45.85 -60.68 -15.26
CA PRO A 14 46.88 -60.18 -14.35
C PRO A 14 46.91 -58.65 -14.14
N VAL A 15 47.17 -58.30 -12.86
CA VAL A 15 48.16 -57.33 -12.35
C VAL A 15 48.03 -55.83 -12.68
N ALA A 16 48.04 -55.04 -11.60
CA ALA A 16 48.07 -53.57 -11.56
C ALA A 16 49.38 -52.96 -12.09
N PRO A 17 49.38 -51.63 -12.33
CA PRO A 17 50.39 -50.86 -11.64
C PRO A 17 49.88 -49.55 -11.00
N VAL A 18 50.61 -49.22 -9.95
CA VAL A 18 50.71 -47.97 -9.20
C VAL A 18 50.89 -46.76 -10.13
N VAL A 19 50.17 -45.67 -9.89
CA VAL A 19 50.56 -44.32 -10.34
C VAL A 19 50.42 -43.33 -9.18
N GLN A 20 51.47 -42.52 -9.06
CA GLN A 20 51.87 -41.67 -7.94
C GLN A 20 50.99 -40.44 -7.69
N ALA A 21 51.12 -39.94 -6.47
CA ALA A 21 50.65 -38.64 -5.99
C ALA A 21 51.48 -37.45 -6.53
N SER A 22 50.97 -36.24 -6.20
CA SER A 22 51.45 -34.87 -6.48
C SER A 22 51.01 -34.34 -7.84
N SER A 23 50.42 -33.15 -8.01
CA SER A 23 50.49 -31.87 -7.30
C SER A 23 49.16 -31.13 -7.51
N GLY A 24 48.55 -30.47 -6.54
CA GLY A 24 48.95 -29.12 -6.14
C GLY A 24 48.07 -28.04 -6.81
N ARG A 25 47.07 -27.56 -6.07
CA ARG A 25 46.34 -26.27 -6.18
C ARG A 25 45.56 -26.00 -7.48
N SER A 26 44.24 -26.18 -7.41
CA SER A 26 43.30 -25.42 -8.24
C SER A 26 42.51 -24.47 -7.36
N VAL A 27 42.34 -23.27 -7.90
CA VAL A 27 41.73 -22.07 -7.37
C VAL A 27 40.32 -22.39 -6.88
N THR A 28 39.98 -22.05 -5.64
CA THR A 28 38.60 -22.07 -5.16
C THR A 28 37.80 -21.08 -6.00
N GLU A 29 36.99 -21.63 -6.90
CA GLU A 29 35.96 -20.91 -7.64
C GLU A 29 35.04 -20.17 -6.66
N LEU A 30 35.04 -18.84 -6.79
CA LEU A 30 33.97 -17.98 -6.32
C LEU A 30 32.71 -18.33 -7.12
N GLY A 31 31.99 -19.34 -6.62
CA GLY A 31 30.69 -19.77 -7.12
C GLY A 31 29.62 -18.73 -6.82
N THR A 32 29.34 -17.92 -7.83
CA THR A 32 28.01 -17.52 -8.30
C THR A 32 26.96 -17.18 -7.23
N ALA A 33 26.71 -15.87 -7.11
CA ALA A 33 25.53 -15.28 -6.53
C ALA A 33 24.23 -15.91 -7.06
N LEU A 34 23.41 -16.44 -6.16
CA LEU A 34 21.95 -16.47 -6.31
C LEU A 34 21.30 -16.71 -4.94
N MET A 35 21.37 -15.73 -4.05
CA MET A 35 20.49 -15.69 -2.88
C MET A 35 19.35 -14.72 -3.20
N ALA A 36 18.24 -15.32 -3.64
CA ALA A 36 16.88 -14.83 -3.55
C ALA A 36 16.71 -13.31 -3.67
N GLN A 37 16.57 -12.80 -4.90
CA GLN A 37 15.73 -11.63 -5.12
C GLN A 37 14.30 -12.05 -4.79
N VAL A 38 13.90 -11.82 -3.55
CA VAL A 38 12.49 -11.82 -3.17
C VAL A 38 11.87 -10.65 -3.91
N ALA A 39 11.25 -10.92 -5.06
CA ALA A 39 10.30 -10.00 -5.64
C ALA A 39 9.13 -9.91 -4.66
N PHE A 40 9.19 -8.98 -3.71
CA PHE A 40 7.99 -8.45 -3.09
C PHE A 40 7.21 -7.75 -4.20
N ALA A 41 6.35 -8.49 -4.89
CA ALA A 41 5.22 -7.90 -5.57
C ALA A 41 4.29 -7.38 -4.45
N GLY A 42 4.66 -6.24 -3.85
CA GLY A 42 3.86 -5.58 -2.84
C GLY A 42 2.46 -5.34 -3.41
N THR A 43 1.43 -5.68 -2.64
CA THR A 43 0.07 -5.44 -3.09
C THR A 43 -0.17 -3.94 -3.13
N MET A 44 -0.66 -3.45 -4.25
CA MET A 44 -1.01 -2.04 -4.40
C MET A 44 -2.46 -1.85 -3.95
N ALA A 45 -2.69 -1.06 -2.91
CA ALA A 45 -4.01 -0.72 -2.40
C ALA A 45 -4.49 0.63 -2.92
N ARG A 46 -5.80 0.83 -3.05
CA ARG A 46 -6.37 2.16 -3.35
C ARG A 46 -6.83 2.81 -2.05
N VAL A 47 -6.41 4.03 -1.81
CA VAL A 47 -6.79 4.85 -0.66
C VAL A 47 -7.43 6.13 -1.16
N PHE A 48 -8.56 6.50 -0.54
CA PHE A 48 -9.21 7.77 -0.78
C PHE A 48 -9.01 8.70 0.42
N VAL A 49 -8.37 9.85 0.18
CA VAL A 49 -8.06 10.85 1.20
C VAL A 49 -8.95 12.08 1.01
N TYR A 50 -9.60 12.53 2.09
CA TYR A 50 -10.51 13.67 2.08
C TYR A 50 -10.02 14.86 2.91
N GLY A 51 -9.11 14.61 3.85
CA GLY A 51 -8.67 15.56 4.87
C GLY A 51 -7.27 16.13 4.64
N THR A 52 -6.46 16.11 5.70
CA THR A 52 -5.15 16.77 5.75
C THR A 52 -4.07 16.18 4.84
N LEU A 53 -4.28 14.97 4.30
CA LEU A 53 -3.36 14.27 3.41
C LEU A 53 -3.51 14.65 1.93
N LYS A 54 -4.57 15.39 1.54
CA LYS A 54 -4.77 15.85 0.16
C LYS A 54 -3.66 16.80 -0.31
N LYS A 55 -3.43 16.93 -1.62
CA LYS A 55 -2.56 17.97 -2.19
C LYS A 55 -2.94 19.36 -1.66
N GLY A 56 -1.93 20.14 -1.28
CA GLY A 56 -2.10 21.48 -0.71
C GLY A 56 -2.56 21.50 0.76
N GLN A 57 -2.78 20.35 1.39
CA GLN A 57 -3.14 20.25 2.81
C GLN A 57 -1.93 19.95 3.71
N PRO A 58 -2.00 20.23 5.03
CA PRO A 58 -0.82 20.29 5.90
C PRO A 58 0.01 18.99 6.00
N ASN A 59 -0.61 17.82 5.82
CA ASN A 59 0.06 16.53 5.96
C ASN A 59 0.43 15.88 4.61
N TYR A 60 0.21 16.57 3.48
CA TYR A 60 0.55 16.06 2.14
C TYR A 60 2.01 15.60 2.02
N LYS A 61 2.92 16.24 2.75
CA LYS A 61 4.35 15.87 2.83
C LYS A 61 4.58 14.39 3.13
N HIS A 62 3.66 13.73 3.83
CA HIS A 62 3.77 12.30 4.14
C HIS A 62 3.42 11.41 2.94
N MET A 63 2.50 11.82 2.07
CA MET A 63 2.10 11.07 0.87
C MET A 63 3.23 11.00 -0.16
N ILE A 64 4.09 12.01 -0.23
CA ILE A 64 5.21 12.08 -1.18
C ILE A 64 6.55 11.63 -0.60
N ASN A 65 6.59 11.20 0.66
CA ASN A 65 7.81 10.76 1.30
C ASN A 65 8.08 9.28 0.99
N THR A 66 8.99 9.02 0.06
CA THR A 66 9.34 7.66 -0.40
C THR A 66 9.96 6.77 0.69
N ALA A 67 10.48 7.35 1.78
CA ALA A 67 10.94 6.56 2.92
C ALA A 67 9.79 5.90 3.70
N LYS A 68 8.55 6.37 3.49
CA LYS A 68 7.33 5.82 4.11
C LYS A 68 6.61 4.81 3.21
N GLY A 69 7.12 4.57 2.01
CA GLY A 69 6.47 3.76 0.97
C GLY A 69 6.07 4.62 -0.24
N LEU A 70 5.42 3.99 -1.21
CA LEU A 70 4.97 4.63 -2.45
C LEU A 70 3.50 5.03 -2.35
N ALA A 71 3.19 6.29 -2.70
CA ALA A 71 1.83 6.73 -3.01
C ALA A 71 1.82 7.42 -4.37
N LYS A 72 0.97 6.94 -5.29
CA LYS A 72 0.79 7.51 -6.61
C LYS A 72 -0.61 8.07 -6.71
N PHE A 73 -0.72 9.36 -6.99
CA PHE A 73 -2.00 9.97 -7.32
C PHE A 73 -2.62 9.24 -8.53
N GLN A 74 -3.93 9.07 -8.51
CA GLN A 74 -4.67 8.45 -9.60
C GLN A 74 -5.79 9.35 -10.11
N GLY A 75 -6.29 10.27 -9.29
CA GLY A 75 -7.43 11.09 -9.69
C GLY A 75 -8.16 11.71 -8.52
N ARG A 76 -9.30 12.33 -8.84
CA ARG A 76 -10.22 12.93 -7.87
C ARG A 76 -11.54 12.18 -7.89
N GLY A 77 -12.20 12.14 -6.74
CA GLY A 77 -13.47 11.47 -6.58
C GLY A 77 -14.29 12.05 -5.46
N ARG A 78 -15.46 11.47 -5.24
CA ARG A 78 -16.30 11.72 -4.08
C ARG A 78 -16.91 10.44 -3.55
N THR A 79 -17.25 10.38 -2.28
CA THR A 79 -17.95 9.22 -1.73
C THR A 79 -19.31 9.02 -2.43
N ALA A 80 -19.62 7.79 -2.82
CA ALA A 80 -20.91 7.46 -3.43
C ALA A 80 -22.06 7.57 -2.40
N GLU A 81 -21.77 7.21 -1.15
CA GLU A 81 -22.66 7.43 -0.01
C GLU A 81 -22.36 8.80 0.63
N LYS A 82 -23.36 9.39 1.30
CA LYS A 82 -23.16 10.59 2.11
C LYS A 82 -22.55 10.24 3.46
N TYR A 83 -21.63 11.08 3.95
CA TYR A 83 -21.10 11.01 5.31
C TYR A 83 -21.06 12.39 5.97
N PRO A 84 -21.18 12.47 7.32
CA PRO A 84 -20.81 13.65 8.07
C PRO A 84 -19.29 13.80 8.08
N LEU A 85 -18.80 14.88 7.47
CA LEU A 85 -17.42 15.33 7.64
C LEU A 85 -17.42 16.57 8.51
N VAL A 86 -16.83 16.48 9.69
CA VAL A 86 -16.80 17.55 10.69
C VAL A 86 -15.36 17.95 10.99
N ILE A 87 -15.15 19.22 11.37
CA ILE A 87 -13.87 19.69 11.92
C ILE A 87 -14.03 19.78 13.43
N ALA A 88 -13.22 19.01 14.17
CA ALA A 88 -13.44 18.84 15.62
C ALA A 88 -12.14 18.74 16.44
N GLY A 89 -12.32 18.89 17.76
CA GLY A 89 -11.26 18.82 18.78
C GLY A 89 -10.35 20.04 18.83
N LYS A 90 -9.45 20.09 19.84
CA LYS A 90 -8.49 21.19 20.07
C LYS A 90 -7.61 21.50 18.84
N TYR A 91 -7.41 20.51 17.97
CA TYR A 91 -6.46 20.58 16.85
C TYR A 91 -7.12 20.73 15.47
N ASN A 92 -8.44 20.99 15.44
CA ASN A 92 -9.21 21.20 14.21
C ASN A 92 -9.00 20.09 13.17
N ILE A 93 -9.15 18.83 13.61
CA ILE A 93 -8.92 17.66 12.77
C ILE A 93 -10.20 17.37 11.98
N PRO A 94 -10.12 17.09 10.66
CA PRO A 94 -11.27 16.67 9.88
C PRO A 94 -11.60 15.19 10.12
N TYR A 95 -12.77 14.90 10.66
CA TYR A 95 -13.27 13.55 10.88
C TYR A 95 -14.44 13.21 9.96
N MET A 96 -14.32 12.14 9.18
CA MET A 96 -15.47 11.51 8.54
C MET A 96 -16.11 10.51 9.51
N LEU A 97 -17.26 10.87 10.06
CA LEU A 97 -18.02 10.00 10.98
C LEU A 97 -18.65 8.87 10.16
N ASN A 98 -18.56 7.63 10.63
CA ASN A 98 -19.09 6.47 9.91
C ASN A 98 -20.61 6.33 10.11
N ILE A 99 -21.36 7.35 9.70
CA ILE A 99 -22.83 7.40 9.69
C ILE A 99 -23.29 7.51 8.22
N PRO A 100 -23.32 6.39 7.47
CA PRO A 100 -23.71 6.42 6.06
C PRO A 100 -25.12 6.99 5.87
N GLY A 101 -25.30 7.74 4.79
CA GLY A 101 -26.59 8.36 4.42
C GLY A 101 -26.80 9.75 5.00
N THR A 102 -25.95 10.21 5.91
CA THR A 102 -26.02 11.54 6.55
C THR A 102 -24.95 12.48 5.98
N GLY A 103 -25.19 13.80 5.94
CA GLY A 103 -24.18 14.78 5.50
C GLY A 103 -24.08 14.94 4.00
N HIS A 104 -22.86 14.85 3.44
CA HIS A 104 -22.58 15.16 2.04
C HIS A 104 -21.79 14.05 1.35
N HIS A 105 -21.77 14.08 0.02
CA HIS A 105 -20.78 13.32 -0.74
C HIS A 105 -19.43 14.01 -0.56
N ILE A 106 -18.49 13.33 0.07
CA ILE A 106 -17.22 13.94 0.49
C ILE A 106 -16.25 13.91 -0.68
N ALA A 107 -15.77 15.07 -1.10
CA ALA A 107 -14.78 15.23 -2.16
C ALA A 107 -13.35 14.96 -1.66
N GLY A 108 -12.56 14.29 -2.48
CA GLY A 108 -11.20 13.92 -2.14
C GLY A 108 -10.39 13.41 -3.31
N GLU A 109 -9.28 12.77 -2.98
CA GLU A 109 -8.26 12.31 -3.92
C GLU A 109 -8.04 10.82 -3.78
N ILE A 110 -7.79 10.15 -4.91
CA ILE A 110 -7.56 8.70 -4.98
C ILE A 110 -6.07 8.49 -5.22
N TYR A 111 -5.49 7.63 -4.39
CA TYR A 111 -4.09 7.20 -4.47
C TYR A 111 -4.00 5.70 -4.57
N THR A 112 -3.04 5.22 -5.35
CA THR A 112 -2.56 3.84 -5.25
C THR A 112 -1.33 3.83 -4.37
N VAL A 113 -1.33 3.03 -3.30
CA VAL A 113 -0.26 2.94 -2.30
C VAL A 113 0.27 1.52 -2.18
N ASP A 114 1.56 1.36 -1.85
CA ASP A 114 2.09 0.05 -1.48
C ASP A 114 1.78 -0.31 -0.02
N ASP A 115 2.07 -1.55 0.36
CA ASP A 115 1.80 -2.06 1.72
C ASP A 115 2.54 -1.25 2.81
N GLN A 116 3.76 -0.77 2.51
CA GLN A 116 4.55 0.04 3.44
C GLN A 116 3.87 1.38 3.73
N MET A 117 3.42 2.08 2.67
CA MET A 117 2.67 3.33 2.81
C MET A 117 1.34 3.09 3.51
N LEU A 118 0.63 2.01 3.19
CA LEU A 118 -0.62 1.67 3.83
C LEU A 118 -0.46 1.43 5.35
N GLN A 119 0.59 0.70 5.74
CA GLN A 119 0.93 0.51 7.16
C GLN A 119 1.28 1.83 7.84
N PHE A 120 2.10 2.67 7.20
CA PHE A 120 2.42 3.99 7.73
C PHE A 120 1.16 4.84 7.94
N LEU A 121 0.22 4.81 6.99
CA LEU A 121 -1.04 5.55 7.10
C LEU A 121 -1.92 5.03 8.25
N ASP A 122 -1.97 3.72 8.48
CA ASP A 122 -2.70 3.13 9.60
C ASP A 122 -2.13 3.61 10.95
N GLU A 123 -0.81 3.59 11.11
CA GLU A 123 -0.12 4.11 12.30
C GLU A 123 -0.30 5.62 12.44
N PHE A 124 -0.16 6.35 11.32
CA PHE A 124 -0.31 7.80 11.31
C PHE A 124 -1.73 8.18 11.72
N GLU A 125 -2.77 7.56 11.18
CA GLU A 125 -4.16 7.86 11.53
C GLU A 125 -4.59 7.26 12.88
N GLY A 126 -3.69 6.60 13.62
CA GLY A 126 -3.98 6.06 14.95
C GLY A 126 -5.02 4.94 14.91
N CYS A 127 -4.96 4.09 13.88
CA CYS A 127 -5.83 2.92 13.76
C CYS A 127 -5.46 1.83 14.79
N PRO A 128 -6.45 1.08 15.33
CA PRO A 128 -7.89 1.19 15.07
C PRO A 128 -8.63 2.14 16.04
N ASP A 129 -7.94 2.86 16.92
CA ASP A 129 -8.57 3.58 18.03
C ASP A 129 -9.18 4.92 17.61
N MET A 130 -8.39 5.77 16.93
CA MET A 130 -8.81 7.11 16.50
C MET A 130 -9.63 7.06 15.20
N TYR A 131 -9.10 6.34 14.21
CA TYR A 131 -9.77 6.02 12.95
C TYR A 131 -9.78 4.52 12.72
N GLN A 132 -10.65 4.09 11.82
CA GLN A 132 -10.71 2.72 11.33
C GLN A 132 -10.64 2.77 9.80
N ARG A 133 -9.71 1.99 9.24
CA ARG A 133 -9.61 1.81 7.80
C ARG A 133 -10.73 0.90 7.31
N THR A 134 -11.66 1.45 6.53
CA THR A 134 -12.80 0.72 5.97
C THR A 134 -12.88 0.89 4.45
N LEU A 135 -13.46 -0.09 3.74
CA LEU A 135 -13.72 0.04 2.31
C LEU A 135 -14.97 0.89 2.09
N LYS A 136 -14.86 1.87 1.18
CA LYS A 136 -15.97 2.73 0.74
C LYS A 136 -16.00 2.80 -0.78
N ARG A 137 -17.21 2.98 -1.31
CA ARG A 137 -17.46 3.22 -2.74
C ARG A 137 -17.21 4.70 -3.06
N ILE A 138 -16.33 4.94 -4.02
CA ILE A 138 -15.93 6.27 -4.48
C ILE A 138 -16.35 6.43 -5.95
N GLU A 139 -17.16 7.45 -6.22
CA GLU A 139 -17.44 7.93 -7.57
C GLU A 139 -16.22 8.70 -8.07
N VAL A 140 -15.62 8.23 -9.16
CA VAL A 140 -14.48 8.89 -9.78
C VAL A 140 -14.97 10.08 -10.60
N VAL A 141 -14.36 11.24 -10.37
CA VAL A 141 -14.68 12.52 -11.04
C VAL A 141 -13.61 12.86 -12.06
N GLU A 142 -12.35 12.52 -11.77
CA GLU A 142 -11.20 12.72 -12.66
C GLU A 142 -10.24 11.55 -12.50
N TRP A 143 -9.61 11.11 -13.58
CA TRP A 143 -8.61 10.03 -13.56
C TRP A 143 -7.35 10.43 -14.36
N GLU A 144 -6.18 10.13 -13.82
CA GLU A 144 -4.87 10.41 -14.41
C GLU A 144 -4.48 9.27 -15.38
N GLY A 145 -4.40 9.57 -16.68
CA GLY A 145 -3.93 8.63 -17.71
C GLY A 145 -4.65 8.77 -19.07
N LYS A 146 -4.02 8.28 -20.15
CA LYS A 146 -4.62 8.26 -21.50
C LYS A 146 -5.68 7.15 -21.57
N GLY A 147 -6.92 7.51 -21.28
CA GLY A 147 -8.07 6.61 -21.36
C GLY A 147 -9.40 7.24 -20.95
N GLY A 148 -9.53 8.57 -21.08
CA GLY A 148 -10.77 9.35 -21.06
C GLY A 148 -11.83 8.94 -20.03
N ALA A 149 -11.94 9.72 -18.95
CA ALA A 149 -12.97 9.65 -17.92
C ALA A 149 -13.12 8.25 -17.29
N GLY A 150 -12.53 8.08 -16.11
CA GLY A 150 -12.99 7.02 -15.20
C GLY A 150 -14.40 7.35 -14.73
N GLU A 151 -15.41 7.25 -15.59
CA GLU A 151 -16.79 7.22 -15.15
C GLU A 151 -17.01 5.86 -14.50
N GLY A 152 -17.12 5.85 -13.18
CA GLY A 152 -17.28 4.61 -12.46
C GLY A 152 -17.23 4.78 -10.96
N VAL A 153 -17.68 3.73 -10.28
CA VAL A 153 -17.57 3.60 -8.85
C VAL A 153 -16.51 2.55 -8.57
N MET A 154 -15.55 2.86 -7.70
CA MET A 154 -14.54 1.91 -7.24
C MET A 154 -14.50 1.84 -5.73
N GLU A 155 -13.95 0.75 -5.21
CA GLU A 155 -13.69 0.62 -3.78
C GLU A 155 -12.31 1.17 -3.44
N CYS A 156 -12.25 1.99 -2.39
CA CYS A 156 -11.03 2.52 -1.82
C CYS A 156 -11.07 2.35 -0.31
N PHE A 157 -9.91 2.14 0.30
CA PHE A 157 -9.76 2.30 1.74
C PHE A 157 -9.94 3.77 2.12
N VAL A 158 -10.67 4.00 3.20
CA VAL A 158 -10.90 5.33 3.78
C VAL A 158 -10.75 5.24 5.30
N TYR A 159 -10.11 6.23 5.88
CA TYR A 159 -10.03 6.41 7.32
C TYR A 159 -11.28 7.14 7.82
N SER A 160 -12.25 6.39 8.33
CA SER A 160 -13.46 6.90 8.98
C SER A 160 -13.44 6.58 10.45
N THR A 161 -14.23 7.25 11.28
CA THR A 161 -14.28 6.96 12.71
C THR A 161 -15.68 6.56 13.18
N THR A 162 -15.75 5.57 14.08
CA THR A 162 -16.91 5.23 14.91
C THR A 162 -16.71 5.67 16.37
N THR A 163 -15.55 6.22 16.71
CA THR A 163 -15.13 6.54 18.08
C THR A 163 -15.04 8.05 18.24
N TYR A 164 -16.15 8.68 18.59
CA TYR A 164 -16.24 10.13 18.73
C TYR A 164 -17.26 10.54 19.81
N PRO A 165 -17.10 11.72 20.43
CA PRO A 165 -18.10 12.29 21.31
C PRO A 165 -19.44 12.50 20.59
N PRO A 166 -20.60 12.15 21.21
CA PRO A 166 -21.90 12.25 20.55
C PRO A 166 -22.24 13.64 20.01
N GLU A 167 -21.76 14.70 20.64
CA GLU A 167 -22.00 16.08 20.22
C GLU A 167 -21.40 16.42 18.86
N TRP A 168 -20.41 15.66 18.37
CA TRP A 168 -19.80 15.90 17.05
C TRP A 168 -20.80 15.71 15.91
N VAL A 169 -21.86 14.91 16.10
CA VAL A 169 -22.91 14.75 15.08
C VAL A 169 -23.67 16.04 14.82
N SER A 170 -23.58 17.04 15.70
CA SER A 170 -24.25 18.34 15.54
C SER A 170 -23.36 19.45 14.96
N LEU A 171 -22.06 19.16 14.76
CA LEU A 171 -21.13 20.12 14.17
C LEU A 171 -21.46 20.40 12.69
N PRO A 172 -21.00 21.53 12.13
CA PRO A 172 -21.15 21.82 10.71
C PRO A 172 -20.57 20.70 9.84
N TYR A 173 -21.36 20.25 8.86
CA TYR A 173 -20.93 19.26 7.89
C TYR A 173 -20.28 19.94 6.69
N HIS A 174 -19.19 19.35 6.22
CA HIS A 174 -18.43 19.81 5.06
C HIS A 174 -18.53 18.79 3.93
N ASP A 175 -18.52 19.26 2.69
CA ASP A 175 -18.42 18.42 1.49
C ASP A 175 -16.96 18.29 1.00
N SER A 176 -16.12 19.28 1.28
CA SER A 176 -14.69 19.26 1.04
C SER A 176 -13.95 19.97 2.17
N TYR A 177 -12.97 19.28 2.75
CA TYR A 177 -12.09 19.88 3.75
C TYR A 177 -10.99 20.74 3.11
N ASP A 178 -10.75 21.91 3.72
CA ASP A 178 -9.58 22.74 3.49
C ASP A 178 -9.14 23.38 4.81
N SER A 179 -7.90 23.14 5.27
CA SER A 179 -7.39 23.75 6.51
C SER A 179 -7.47 25.28 6.49
N SER A 180 -7.34 25.91 5.33
CA SER A 180 -7.40 27.37 5.18
C SER A 180 -8.79 27.84 4.72
N GLY A 181 -9.80 26.99 4.88
CA GLY A 181 -11.17 27.24 4.43
C GLY A 181 -11.87 28.37 5.20
N LYS A 182 -13.03 28.77 4.67
CA LYS A 182 -13.84 29.88 5.20
C LYS A 182 -14.33 29.70 6.64
N HIS A 183 -14.22 28.49 7.21
CA HIS A 183 -14.56 28.20 8.60
C HIS A 183 -13.57 28.82 9.60
N GLY A 184 -12.36 29.21 9.17
CA GLY A 184 -11.35 29.83 10.05
C GLY A 184 -10.72 28.88 11.09
N LEU A 185 -11.01 27.57 10.98
CA LEU A 185 -10.51 26.52 11.86
C LEU A 185 -9.28 25.82 11.24
N SER A 186 -8.11 26.45 11.33
CA SER A 186 -6.87 25.90 10.79
C SER A 186 -6.38 24.68 11.58
N TYR A 187 -5.95 23.64 10.86
CA TYR A 187 -5.38 22.43 11.46
C TYR A 187 -4.12 22.73 12.27
N VAL A 188 -4.03 22.12 13.45
CA VAL A 188 -2.85 22.18 14.29
C VAL A 188 -1.99 20.95 14.05
N LEU A 189 -0.81 21.18 13.47
CA LEU A 189 0.22 20.18 13.21
C LEU A 189 0.56 19.39 14.47
N ARG A 190 0.87 18.09 14.32
CA ARG A 190 1.17 17.21 15.46
C ARG A 190 2.41 17.68 16.21
N GLU A 191 3.38 18.20 15.48
CA GLU A 191 4.64 18.73 15.97
C GLU A 191 4.47 20.03 16.78
N SER A 192 3.29 20.66 16.73
CA SER A 192 2.96 21.90 17.44
C SER A 192 1.98 21.69 18.59
N ARG A 193 1.71 20.44 18.98
CA ARG A 193 0.79 20.11 20.07
C ARG A 193 1.56 20.04 21.38
N ASP A 194 0.98 20.63 22.42
CA ASP A 194 1.44 20.51 23.81
C ASP A 194 1.31 19.08 24.34
#